data_AF-A0A7X3D9R8-F1
#
_entry.id   AF-A0A7X3D9R8-F1
#
_cell.length_a   1.000
_cell.length_b   1.000
_cell.length_c   1.000
_cell.angle_alpha   90.00
_cell.angle_beta   90.00
_cell.angle_gamma   90.00
#
_symmetry.space_group_name_H-M   'P 1'
#
loop_
_entity.id
_entity.type
_entity.pdbx_description
1 polymer ?
#
loop_
_entity_poly.entity_id
_entity_poly.type
_entity_poly.pdbx_seq_one_letter_code
_entity_poly.pdbx_strand_id
1 'polypeptide(L)'
;MNDTIRQIKEALEKATPYPWSFQKIEGDEFDEGAFVAKNDETICSFGSSEQFYPTSGEAPNKHDAHLIANAPTWLQWAVEELEKAQTLAEDYSDRYLDAIRTLNETRDEHKAMKEALEWIEECGVDYQSNNKARSVLSSLKEESE
;
A
#
# COMPACT_ATOMS: atom_id res chain seq x y z
N MET A 1 0.12 4.37 8.79
CA MET A 1 -0.73 3.17 8.59
C MET A 1 -2.04 3.63 7.99
N ASN A 2 -2.43 3.12 6.83
CA ASN A 2 -3.66 3.49 6.13
C ASN A 2 -4.89 3.11 6.99
N ASP A 3 -5.77 4.07 7.27
CA ASP A 3 -6.96 3.86 8.13
C ASP A 3 -7.86 2.74 7.62
N THR A 4 -7.94 2.55 6.30
CA THR A 4 -8.71 1.47 5.68
C THR A 4 -8.11 0.10 5.99
N ILE A 5 -6.78 -0.05 5.91
CA ILE A 5 -6.08 -1.31 6.23
C ILE A 5 -6.28 -1.68 7.70
N ARG A 6 -6.17 -0.69 8.60
CA ARG A 6 -6.42 -0.87 10.03
C ARG A 6 -7.85 -1.36 10.30
N GLN A 7 -8.85 -0.73 9.70
CA GLN A 7 -10.25 -1.13 9.85
C GLN A 7 -10.51 -2.56 9.34
N ILE A 8 -9.88 -2.96 8.24
CA ILE A 8 -10.00 -4.33 7.72
C ILE A 8 -9.37 -5.34 8.69
N LYS A 9 -8.20 -5.04 9.25
CA LYS A 9 -7.56 -5.90 10.27
C LYS A 9 -8.43 -6.06 11.51
N GLU A 10 -8.95 -4.95 12.05
CA GLU A 10 -9.86 -4.99 13.20
C GLU A 10 -11.15 -5.77 12.90
N ALA A 11 -11.67 -5.69 11.66
CA ALA A 11 -12.82 -6.47 11.23
C ALA A 11 -12.50 -7.96 11.09
N LEU A 12 -11.31 -8.32 10.58
CA LEU A 12 -10.84 -9.70 10.45
C LEU A 12 -10.57 -10.34 11.82
N GLU A 13 -10.02 -9.61 12.78
CA GLU A 13 -9.83 -10.09 14.15
C GLU A 13 -11.15 -10.37 14.86
N LYS A 14 -12.21 -9.62 14.53
CA LYS A 14 -13.57 -9.84 15.05
C LYS A 14 -14.34 -10.89 14.26
N ALA A 15 -13.91 -11.22 13.04
CA ALA A 15 -14.51 -12.27 12.25
C ALA A 15 -14.17 -13.64 12.86
N THR A 16 -15.15 -14.53 12.92
CA THR A 16 -14.95 -15.87 13.47
C THR A 16 -14.05 -16.70 12.54
N PRO A 17 -12.88 -17.18 13.02
CA PRO A 17 -11.89 -17.84 12.16
C PRO A 17 -12.20 -19.31 11.89
N TYR A 18 -13.29 -19.86 12.42
CA TYR A 18 -13.62 -21.28 12.34
C TYR A 18 -14.67 -21.56 11.26
N PRO A 19 -14.68 -22.77 10.68
CA PRO A 19 -15.75 -23.19 9.78
C PRO A 19 -17.09 -23.07 10.48
N TRP A 20 -18.01 -22.38 9.82
CA TRP A 20 -19.39 -22.26 10.23
C TRP A 20 -20.26 -23.11 9.32
N SER A 21 -21.40 -23.53 9.85
CA SER A 21 -22.39 -24.29 9.12
C SER A 21 -23.71 -23.54 9.13
N PHE A 22 -24.46 -23.68 8.05
CA PHE A 22 -25.85 -23.26 8.04
C PHE A 22 -26.67 -24.28 8.81
N GLN A 23 -27.35 -23.81 9.83
CA GLN A 23 -28.35 -24.59 10.56
C GLN A 23 -29.71 -24.00 10.28
N LYS A 24 -30.61 -24.86 9.77
CA LYS A 24 -32.02 -24.55 9.70
C LYS A 24 -32.60 -24.63 11.12
N ILE A 25 -33.24 -23.55 11.57
CA ILE A 25 -33.97 -23.50 12.82
C ILE A 25 -35.43 -23.75 12.45
N GLU A 26 -35.95 -24.92 12.81
CA GLU A 26 -37.36 -25.23 12.62
C GLU A 26 -38.20 -24.41 13.60
N GLY A 27 -39.00 -23.47 13.09
CA GLY A 27 -39.99 -22.69 13.83
C GLY A 27 -41.40 -22.94 13.31
N ASP A 28 -42.41 -22.72 14.15
CA ASP A 28 -43.82 -23.10 13.90
C ASP A 28 -44.48 -22.38 12.70
N GLU A 29 -43.92 -21.28 12.18
CA GLU A 29 -44.50 -20.51 11.06
C GLU A 29 -43.52 -20.03 9.97
N PHE A 30 -42.19 -20.03 10.21
CA PHE A 30 -41.20 -19.56 9.22
C PHE A 30 -39.93 -20.41 9.25
N ASP A 31 -39.36 -20.69 8.07
CA ASP A 31 -38.06 -21.33 7.91
C ASP A 31 -36.94 -20.35 8.31
N GLU A 32 -36.50 -20.41 9.56
CA GLU A 32 -35.41 -19.59 10.05
C GLU A 32 -34.07 -20.29 9.81
N GLY A 33 -33.01 -19.50 9.59
CA GLY A 33 -31.67 -19.99 9.37
C GLY A 33 -30.68 -19.25 10.24
N ALA A 34 -29.61 -19.92 10.63
CA ALA A 34 -28.49 -19.29 11.30
C ALA A 34 -27.15 -19.88 10.81
N PHE A 35 -26.11 -19.06 10.85
CA PHE A 35 -24.74 -19.56 10.81
C PHE A 35 -24.27 -19.84 12.22
N VAL A 36 -23.89 -21.09 12.47
CA VAL A 36 -23.39 -21.57 13.75
C VAL A 36 -21.93 -22.00 13.61
N ALA A 37 -21.14 -21.65 14.61
CA ALA A 37 -19.78 -22.13 14.77
C ALA A 37 -19.77 -23.62 15.17
N LYS A 38 -18.60 -24.26 15.12
CA LYS A 38 -18.42 -25.68 15.50
C LYS A 38 -18.81 -26.01 16.94
N ASN A 39 -18.87 -25.01 17.83
CA ASN A 39 -19.30 -25.11 19.23
C ASN A 39 -20.80 -24.83 19.41
N ASP A 40 -21.60 -24.84 18.34
CA ASP A 40 -23.02 -24.50 18.31
C ASP A 40 -23.34 -23.05 18.72
N GLU A 41 -22.34 -22.17 18.73
CA GLU A 41 -22.54 -20.73 18.97
C GLU A 41 -23.08 -20.05 17.71
N THR A 42 -24.23 -19.39 17.83
CA THR A 42 -24.82 -18.60 16.75
C THR A 42 -23.95 -17.39 16.44
N ILE A 43 -23.33 -17.38 15.26
CA ILE A 43 -22.52 -16.29 14.76
C ILE A 43 -23.41 -15.21 14.14
N CYS A 44 -24.42 -15.64 13.38
CA CYS A 44 -25.34 -14.76 12.68
C CYS A 44 -26.70 -15.45 12.55
N SER A 45 -27.72 -14.85 13.16
CA SER A 45 -29.11 -15.24 12.95
C SER A 45 -29.72 -14.40 11.84
N PHE A 46 -30.39 -15.04 10.90
CA PHE A 46 -31.14 -14.33 9.86
C PHE A 46 -32.53 -13.88 10.33
N GLY A 47 -32.94 -14.29 11.54
CA GLY A 47 -34.26 -14.04 12.11
C GLY A 47 -35.39 -14.61 11.25
N SER A 48 -36.60 -14.11 11.48
CA SER A 48 -37.80 -14.41 10.69
C SER A 48 -37.76 -13.65 9.36
N SER A 49 -36.87 -14.09 8.48
CA SER A 49 -36.72 -13.56 7.12
C SER A 49 -37.63 -14.34 6.17
N GLU A 50 -38.50 -13.67 5.41
CA GLU A 50 -39.05 -14.27 4.19
C GLU A 50 -37.89 -14.57 3.23
N GLN A 51 -37.49 -15.84 3.16
CA GLN A 51 -36.46 -16.27 2.24
C GLN A 51 -36.99 -16.14 0.81
N PHE A 52 -36.62 -15.07 0.12
CA PHE A 52 -37.08 -14.80 -1.25
C PHE A 52 -36.11 -15.41 -2.28
N TYR A 53 -36.66 -16.06 -3.31
CA TYR A 53 -35.99 -16.66 -4.49
C TYR A 53 -35.39 -18.08 -4.29
N PRO A 54 -35.22 -18.89 -5.37
CA PRO A 54 -35.66 -20.30 -5.50
C PRO A 54 -34.91 -21.35 -4.67
N THR A 55 -33.94 -20.96 -3.85
CA THR A 55 -33.13 -21.86 -3.00
C THR A 55 -33.45 -21.69 -1.51
N SER A 56 -34.62 -21.14 -1.18
CA SER A 56 -35.11 -21.00 0.20
C SER A 56 -35.10 -22.35 0.93
N GLY A 57 -34.49 -22.40 2.11
CA GLY A 57 -34.37 -23.59 2.94
C GLY A 57 -33.33 -24.61 2.46
N GLU A 58 -32.70 -24.38 1.31
CA GLU A 58 -31.58 -25.20 0.83
C GLU A 58 -30.28 -24.73 1.46
N ALA A 59 -29.41 -25.69 1.79
CA ALA A 59 -28.06 -25.35 2.23
C ALA A 59 -27.33 -24.56 1.12
N PRO A 60 -26.53 -23.55 1.47
CA PRO A 60 -25.74 -22.82 0.48
C PRO A 60 -24.90 -23.79 -0.34
N ASN A 61 -24.70 -23.45 -1.62
CA ASN A 61 -23.83 -24.23 -2.49
C ASN A 61 -22.47 -24.43 -1.80
N LYS A 62 -21.94 -25.66 -1.84
CA LYS A 62 -20.63 -26.00 -1.24
C LYS A 62 -19.51 -25.09 -1.71
N HIS A 63 -19.57 -24.61 -2.94
CA HIS A 63 -18.63 -23.63 -3.48
C HIS A 63 -18.72 -22.29 -2.73
N ASP A 64 -19.92 -21.73 -2.60
CA ASP A 64 -20.13 -20.47 -1.89
C ASP A 64 -19.79 -20.60 -0.40
N ALA A 65 -20.21 -21.69 0.24
CA ALA A 65 -19.82 -21.98 1.63
C ALA A 65 -18.29 -22.07 1.80
N HIS A 66 -17.59 -22.69 0.84
CA HIS A 66 -16.12 -22.72 0.84
C HIS A 66 -15.51 -21.33 0.66
N LEU A 67 -16.04 -20.50 -0.26
CA LEU A 67 -15.57 -19.14 -0.47
C LEU A 67 -15.71 -18.30 0.80
N ILE A 68 -16.89 -18.31 1.42
CA ILE A 68 -17.13 -17.46 2.59
C ILE A 68 -16.38 -17.99 3.83
N ALA A 69 -16.21 -19.32 3.96
CA ALA A 69 -15.39 -19.90 5.04
C ALA A 69 -13.90 -19.55 4.93
N ASN A 70 -13.35 -19.41 3.71
CA ASN A 70 -11.95 -19.06 3.48
C ASN A 70 -11.72 -17.56 3.30
N ALA A 71 -12.78 -16.75 3.23
CA ALA A 71 -12.70 -15.31 3.06
C ALA A 71 -11.78 -14.63 4.09
N PRO A 72 -11.77 -14.97 5.40
CA PRO A 72 -10.84 -14.36 6.35
C PRO A 72 -9.38 -14.55 5.98
N THR A 73 -8.98 -15.76 5.56
CA THR A 73 -7.61 -16.07 5.17
C THR A 73 -7.19 -15.33 3.89
N TRP A 74 -8.07 -15.27 2.89
CA TRP A 74 -7.77 -14.55 1.65
C TRP A 74 -7.73 -13.04 1.84
N LEU A 75 -8.61 -12.50 2.69
CA LEU A 75 -8.61 -11.08 3.04
C LEU A 75 -7.35 -10.72 3.83
N GLN A 76 -6.90 -11.59 4.75
CA GLN A 76 -5.64 -11.39 5.46
C GLN A 76 -4.46 -11.35 4.49
N TRP A 77 -4.36 -12.30 3.57
CA TRP A 77 -3.32 -12.31 2.54
C TRP A 77 -3.36 -11.03 1.68
N ALA A 78 -4.55 -10.62 1.23
CA ALA A 78 -4.71 -9.41 0.42
C ALA A 78 -4.27 -8.14 1.17
N VAL A 79 -4.56 -8.08 2.48
CA VAL A 79 -4.12 -6.98 3.35
C VAL A 79 -2.59 -6.95 3.46
N GLU A 80 -1.95 -8.09 3.65
CA GLU A 80 -0.48 -8.18 3.73
C GLU A 80 0.19 -7.75 2.42
N GLU A 81 -0.37 -8.13 1.27
CA GLU A 81 0.13 -7.69 -0.05
C GLU A 81 -0.05 -6.18 -0.27
N LEU A 82 -1.16 -5.61 0.18
CA LEU A 82 -1.38 -4.16 0.15
C LEU A 82 -0.35 -3.41 1.00
N GLU A 83 -0.02 -3.92 2.20
CA GLU A 83 1.01 -3.31 3.05
C GLU A 83 2.38 -3.36 2.38
N LYS A 84 2.77 -4.50 1.80
CA LYS A 84 4.04 -4.62 1.05
C LYS A 84 4.10 -3.64 -0.11
N ALA A 85 3.03 -3.54 -0.89
CA ALA A 85 2.95 -2.62 -2.02
C ALA A 85 3.06 -1.17 -1.58
N GLN A 86 2.43 -0.80 -0.45
CA GLN A 86 2.53 0.54 0.12
C GLN A 86 3.97 0.87 0.54
N THR A 87 4.64 -0.02 1.27
CA THR A 87 6.05 0.17 1.67
C THR A 87 6.96 0.31 0.45
N LEU A 88 6.74 -0.49 -0.60
CA LEU A 88 7.49 -0.38 -1.85
C LEU A 88 7.28 0.99 -2.52
N ALA A 89 6.04 1.48 -2.55
CA ALA A 89 5.71 2.77 -3.14
C ALA A 89 6.34 3.94 -2.37
N GLU A 90 6.38 3.86 -1.03
CA GLU A 90 7.06 4.82 -0.17
C GLU A 90 8.58 4.85 -0.46
N ASP A 91 9.24 3.69 -0.54
CA ASP A 91 10.67 3.60 -0.91
C ASP A 91 10.95 4.16 -2.31
N TYR A 92 10.10 3.87 -3.31
CA TYR A 92 10.25 4.46 -4.65
C TYR A 92 10.06 5.98 -4.63
N SER A 93 9.13 6.49 -3.83
CA SER A 93 8.93 7.93 -3.68
C SER A 93 10.16 8.61 -3.08
N ASP A 94 10.73 8.04 -2.02
CA ASP A 94 11.94 8.57 -1.38
C ASP A 94 13.13 8.60 -2.35
N ARG A 95 13.36 7.51 -3.08
CA ARG A 95 14.42 7.45 -4.11
C ARG A 95 14.19 8.46 -5.23
N TYR A 96 12.95 8.67 -5.64
CA TYR A 96 12.61 9.65 -6.67
C TYR A 96 12.89 11.09 -6.19
N LEU A 97 12.56 11.41 -4.94
CA LEU A 97 12.87 12.70 -4.33
C LEU A 97 14.38 12.93 -4.20
N ASP A 98 15.13 11.89 -3.82
CA ASP A 98 16.60 11.94 -3.74
C ASP A 98 17.21 12.21 -5.12
N ALA A 99 16.74 11.52 -6.16
CA ALA A 99 17.18 11.75 -7.53
C ALA A 99 16.87 13.18 -8.02
N ILE A 100 15.70 13.75 -7.66
CA ILE A 100 15.38 15.16 -7.95
C ILE A 100 16.35 16.10 -7.24
N ARG A 101 16.71 15.80 -5.98
CA ARG A 101 17.66 16.62 -5.22
C ARG A 101 19.00 16.65 -5.94
N THR A 102 19.55 15.48 -6.27
CA THR A 102 20.83 15.36 -7.00
C THR A 102 20.78 16.06 -8.35
N LEU A 103 19.69 15.94 -9.11
CA LEU A 103 19.55 16.65 -10.39
C LEU A 103 19.56 18.18 -10.23
N ASN A 104 18.94 18.70 -9.17
CA ASN A 104 18.98 20.14 -8.89
C ASN A 104 20.38 20.59 -8.47
N GLU A 105 21.07 19.81 -7.62
CA GLU A 105 22.47 20.08 -7.22
C GLU A 105 23.37 20.16 -8.47
N THR A 106 23.34 19.14 -9.35
CA THR A 106 24.12 19.14 -10.60
C THR A 106 23.75 20.29 -11.53
N ARG A 107 22.46 20.68 -11.59
CA ARG A 107 22.03 21.84 -12.40
C ARG A 107 22.63 23.13 -11.87
N ASP A 108 22.63 23.31 -10.56
CA ASP A 108 23.13 24.52 -9.91
C ASP A 108 24.66 24.61 -10.05
N GLU A 109 25.37 23.49 -9.93
CA GLU A 109 26.80 23.37 -10.27
C GLU A 109 27.09 23.75 -11.73
N HIS A 110 26.31 23.21 -12.67
CA HIS A 110 26.46 23.54 -14.09
C HIS A 110 26.20 25.02 -14.37
N LYS A 111 25.24 25.64 -13.68
CA LYS A 111 24.97 27.07 -13.77
C LYS A 111 26.17 27.88 -13.26
N ALA A 112 26.72 27.54 -12.10
CA ALA A 112 27.90 28.21 -11.55
C ALA A 112 29.13 28.08 -12.47
N MET A 113 29.34 26.89 -13.05
CA MET A 113 30.41 26.66 -14.02
C MET A 113 30.26 27.55 -15.26
N LYS A 114 29.02 27.68 -15.78
CA LYS A 114 28.72 28.53 -16.93
C LYS A 114 28.99 30.01 -16.63
N GLU A 115 28.55 30.51 -15.48
CA GLU A 115 28.81 31.90 -15.06
C GLU A 115 30.32 32.17 -14.90
N ALA A 116 31.09 31.20 -14.38
CA ALA A 116 32.54 31.30 -14.28
C ALA A 116 33.23 31.36 -15.65
N LEU A 117 32.76 30.59 -16.64
CA LEU A 117 33.27 30.62 -18.01
C LEU A 117 32.99 31.96 -18.68
N GLU A 118 31.76 32.47 -18.58
CA GLU A 118 31.38 33.78 -19.12
C GLU A 118 32.25 34.90 -18.51
N TRP A 119 32.51 34.87 -17.20
CA TRP A 119 33.40 35.82 -16.54
C TRP A 119 34.85 35.77 -17.05
N ILE A 120 35.39 34.57 -17.30
CA ILE A 120 36.75 34.40 -17.87
C ILE A 120 36.83 35.01 -19.27
N GLU A 121 35.83 34.76 -20.11
CA GLU A 121 35.74 35.32 -21.46
C GLU A 121 35.66 36.85 -21.44
N GLU A 122 34.80 37.43 -20.60
CA GLU A 122 34.64 38.88 -20.48
C GLU A 122 35.91 39.58 -19.97
N CYS A 123 36.62 38.98 -19.03
CA CYS A 123 37.81 39.58 -18.44
C CYS A 123 39.06 39.47 -19.35
N GLY A 124 38.96 38.79 -20.51
CA GLY A 124 40.06 38.63 -21.46
C GLY A 124 41.31 37.97 -20.85
N VAL A 125 41.11 37.19 -19.78
CA VAL A 125 42.20 36.65 -18.98
C VAL A 125 42.79 35.45 -19.71
N ASP A 126 44.07 35.54 -20.09
CA ASP A 126 44.84 34.37 -20.50
C ASP A 126 44.84 33.36 -19.32
N TYR A 127 44.10 32.27 -19.52
CA TYR A 127 43.76 31.25 -18.51
C TYR A 127 45.00 30.71 -17.77
N GLN A 128 46.17 30.73 -18.40
CA GLN A 128 47.42 30.26 -17.77
C GLN A 128 48.01 31.22 -16.73
N SER A 129 47.57 32.48 -16.70
CA SER A 129 48.22 33.56 -15.96
C SER A 129 47.52 33.96 -14.65
N ASN A 130 46.31 33.46 -14.38
CA ASN A 130 45.47 33.99 -13.29
C ASN A 130 45.19 32.96 -12.19
N ASN A 131 45.87 33.13 -11.05
CA ASN A 131 45.75 32.29 -9.86
C ASN A 131 44.33 32.22 -9.29
N LYS A 132 43.48 33.23 -9.54
CA LYS A 132 42.10 33.26 -9.01
C LYS A 132 41.18 32.30 -9.76
N ALA A 133 41.33 32.18 -11.09
CA ALA A 133 40.59 31.20 -11.89
C ALA A 133 41.03 29.75 -11.57
N ARG A 134 42.33 29.55 -11.30
CA ARG A 134 42.87 28.27 -10.81
C ARG A 134 42.28 27.87 -9.45
N SER A 135 42.18 28.82 -8.52
CA SER A 135 41.63 28.58 -7.17
C SER A 135 40.17 28.13 -7.19
N VAL A 136 39.34 28.74 -8.04
CA VAL A 136 37.92 28.37 -8.15
C VAL A 136 37.77 26.96 -8.74
N LEU A 137 38.57 26.62 -9.76
CA LEU A 137 38.56 25.30 -10.38
C LEU A 137 39.18 24.19 -9.51
N SER A 138 40.16 24.51 -8.66
CA SER A 138 40.70 23.54 -7.69
C SER A 138 39.69 23.21 -6.59
N SER A 139 38.95 24.22 -6.09
CA SER A 139 37.89 23.99 -5.12
C SER A 139 36.73 23.15 -5.70
N LEU A 140 36.39 23.35 -6.98
CA LEU A 140 35.40 22.52 -7.69
C LEU A 140 35.87 21.08 -7.97
N LYS A 141 37.19 20.83 -8.00
CA LYS A 141 37.75 19.48 -8.19
C LYS A 141 37.82 18.68 -6.89
N GLU A 142 38.13 19.32 -5.77
CA GLU A 142 38.21 18.67 -4.45
C GLU A 142 36.83 18.27 -3.89
N GLU A 143 35.74 18.90 -4.34
CA GLU A 143 34.37 18.54 -3.94
C GLU A 143 33.75 17.40 -4.80
N SER A 144 34.48 16.91 -5.81
CA SER A 144 34.03 15.87 -6.76
C SER A 144 34.66 14.48 -6.56
N GLU A 145 35.50 14.31 -5.53
CA GLU A 145 36.09 13.02 -5.06
C GLU A 145 35.41 12.52 -3.79
#